data_AF-A0A919M117-F1
#
_entry.id   AF-A0A919M117-F1
#
_cell.length_a   1.000
_cell.length_b   1.000
_cell.length_c   1.000
_cell.angle_alpha   90.00
_cell.angle_beta   90.00
_cell.angle_gamma   90.00
#
_symmetry.space_group_name_H-M   'P 1'
#
loop_
_entity.id
_entity.type
_entity.pdbx_description
1 polymer ?
#
loop_
_entity_poly.entity_id
_entity_poly.type
_entity_poly.pdbx_seq_one_letter_code
_entity_poly.pdbx_strand_id
1 'polypeptide(L)'
;MTMENSDDIRLIVKIAQLYYEQDMTQAQIARELGIYRTTISRLLKRGREQGIVTIAINYDYNENLWLEQQLKQKFGLKEAVVASSDGLLEEEQLSAMGQHGALLVDRLLEPGDIIGFSWGRAVRSLVENLPQASQSRRDLRPHHRWTFR
;
A
#
# COMPACT_ATOMS: atom_id res chain seq x y z
N MET A 1 -37.54 -6.55 10.89
CA MET A 1 -36.90 -6.55 9.55
C MET A 1 -37.25 -5.21 8.92
N THR A 2 -36.45 -4.18 9.22
CA THR A 2 -36.80 -2.79 8.96
C THR A 2 -36.73 -2.52 7.46
N MET A 3 -37.85 -2.03 6.91
CA MET A 3 -37.96 -1.41 5.59
C MET A 3 -37.11 -0.12 5.58
N GLU A 4 -35.78 -0.23 5.54
CA GLU A 4 -34.91 0.91 5.24
C GLU A 4 -35.02 1.24 3.74
N ASN A 5 -35.94 2.17 3.46
CA ASN A 5 -36.09 3.04 2.28
C ASN A 5 -35.54 2.50 0.93
N SER A 6 -36.42 1.88 0.13
CA SER A 6 -36.19 1.57 -1.28
C SER A 6 -35.62 2.75 -2.09
N ASP A 7 -36.01 3.98 -1.72
CA ASP A 7 -35.54 5.21 -2.34
C ASP A 7 -34.06 5.52 -2.03
N ASP A 8 -33.57 5.17 -0.84
CA ASP A 8 -32.15 5.31 -0.49
C ASP A 8 -31.31 4.34 -1.35
N ILE A 9 -31.79 3.10 -1.53
CA ILE A 9 -31.09 2.09 -2.34
C ILE A 9 -31.03 2.54 -3.80
N ARG A 10 -32.16 3.02 -4.37
CA ARG A 10 -32.20 3.56 -5.73
C ARG A 10 -31.23 4.72 -5.92
N LEU A 11 -31.16 5.62 -4.94
CA LEU A 11 -30.23 6.76 -4.98
C LEU A 11 -28.77 6.30 -4.91
N ILE A 12 -28.45 5.32 -4.06
CA ILE A 12 -27.11 4.73 -3.95
C ILE A 12 -26.70 4.10 -5.29
N VAL A 13 -27.57 3.29 -5.90
CA VAL A 13 -27.31 2.67 -7.21
C VAL A 13 -27.07 3.74 -8.27
N LYS A 14 -27.91 4.78 -8.33
CA LYS A 14 -27.75 5.86 -9.30
C LYS A 14 -26.43 6.61 -9.14
N ILE A 15 -26.07 6.96 -7.90
CA ILE A 15 -24.79 7.61 -7.59
C ILE A 15 -23.61 6.71 -7.95
N ALA A 16 -23.69 5.40 -7.66
CA ALA A 16 -22.65 4.44 -7.99
C ALA A 16 -22.44 4.32 -9.50
N GLN A 17 -23.51 4.27 -10.29
CA GLN A 17 -23.41 4.27 -11.76
C GLN A 17 -22.73 5.54 -12.28
N LEU A 18 -23.17 6.71 -11.83
CA LEU A 18 -22.56 7.98 -12.27
C LEU A 18 -21.07 8.04 -11.89
N TYR A 19 -20.70 7.52 -10.72
CA TYR A 19 -19.32 7.56 -10.24
C TYR A 19 -18.40 6.52 -10.88
N TYR A 20 -18.83 5.25 -10.97
CA TYR A 20 -17.99 4.13 -11.40
C TYR A 20 -18.14 3.76 -12.88
N GLU A 21 -19.31 3.97 -13.49
CA GLU A 21 -19.53 3.66 -14.92
C GLU A 21 -19.33 4.88 -15.82
N GLN A 22 -19.59 6.09 -15.31
CA GLN A 22 -19.52 7.34 -16.08
C GLN A 22 -18.35 8.26 -15.67
N ASP A 23 -17.47 7.80 -14.77
CA ASP A 23 -16.29 8.52 -14.28
C ASP A 23 -16.57 9.96 -13.79
N MET A 24 -17.78 10.23 -13.31
CA MET A 24 -18.13 11.55 -12.81
C MET A 24 -17.52 11.78 -11.43
N THR A 25 -16.92 12.96 -11.24
CA THR A 25 -16.47 13.37 -9.91
C THR A 25 -17.66 13.56 -8.97
N GLN A 26 -17.45 13.33 -7.66
CA GLN A 26 -18.49 13.57 -6.65
C GLN A 26 -19.04 15.01 -6.68
N ALA A 27 -18.25 15.99 -7.14
CA ALA A 27 -18.68 17.38 -7.29
C ALA A 27 -19.57 17.60 -8.53
N GLN A 28 -19.36 16.85 -9.61
CA GLN A 28 -20.28 16.86 -10.77
C GLN A 28 -21.60 16.17 -10.39
N ILE A 29 -21.53 14.99 -9.76
CA ILE A 29 -22.73 14.25 -9.31
C ILE A 29 -23.55 15.08 -8.32
N ALA A 30 -22.89 15.76 -7.38
CA ALA A 30 -23.55 16.67 -6.44
C ALA A 30 -24.33 17.79 -7.15
N ARG A 31 -23.76 18.37 -8.21
CA ARG A 31 -24.43 19.41 -9.01
C ARG A 31 -25.60 18.86 -9.82
N GLU A 32 -25.46 17.68 -10.41
CA GLU A 32 -26.49 17.05 -11.24
C GLU A 32 -27.70 16.59 -10.43
N LEU A 33 -27.46 16.00 -9.25
CA LEU A 33 -28.51 15.47 -8.39
C LEU A 33 -29.01 16.48 -7.35
N GLY A 34 -28.44 17.69 -7.29
CA GLY A 34 -28.84 18.75 -6.36
C GLY A 34 -28.61 18.41 -4.88
N ILE A 35 -27.64 17.54 -4.56
CA ILE A 35 -27.37 17.07 -3.21
C ILE A 35 -25.93 17.36 -2.79
N TYR A 36 -25.69 17.46 -1.48
CA TYR A 36 -24.36 17.78 -0.94
C TYR A 36 -23.31 16.71 -1.29
N ARG A 37 -22.10 17.15 -1.63
CA ARG A 37 -20.95 16.26 -1.91
C ARG A 37 -20.63 15.31 -0.75
N THR A 38 -20.80 15.75 0.50
CA THR A 38 -20.62 14.91 1.69
C THR A 38 -21.63 13.76 1.74
N THR A 39 -22.87 14.01 1.31
CA THR A 39 -23.91 12.98 1.16
C THR A 39 -23.52 11.96 0.09
N ILE A 40 -22.98 12.39 -1.05
CA ILE A 40 -22.47 11.47 -2.10
C ILE A 40 -21.41 10.52 -1.53
N SER A 41 -20.40 11.05 -0.85
CA SER A 41 -19.33 10.23 -0.25
C SER A 41 -19.89 9.22 0.76
N ARG A 42 -20.82 9.65 1.62
CA ARG A 42 -21.47 8.79 2.60
C ARG A 42 -22.30 7.68 1.94
N LEU A 43 -23.04 8.00 0.88
CA LEU A 43 -23.88 7.02 0.16
C LEU A 43 -23.04 6.02 -0.63
N LEU A 44 -21.95 6.45 -1.28
CA LEU A 44 -21.00 5.53 -1.92
C LEU A 44 -20.35 4.57 -0.90
N LYS A 45 -20.00 5.07 0.30
CA LYS A 45 -19.48 4.23 1.38
C LYS A 45 -20.53 3.21 1.84
N ARG A 46 -21.76 3.65 2.12
CA ARG A 46 -22.89 2.77 2.50
C ARG A 46 -23.16 1.72 1.44
N GLY A 47 -23.12 2.09 0.16
CA GLY A 47 -23.31 1.16 -0.96
C GLY A 47 -22.28 0.04 -1.00
N ARG A 48 -21.01 0.34 -0.66
CA ARG A 48 -19.97 -0.68 -0.51
C ARG A 48 -20.18 -1.56 0.72
N GLU A 49 -20.51 -0.97 1.86
CA GLU A 49 -20.74 -1.70 3.12
C GLU A 49 -21.96 -2.64 3.06
N GLN A 50 -23.00 -2.25 2.33
CA GLN A 50 -24.21 -3.05 2.13
C GLN A 50 -24.10 -4.05 0.96
N GLY A 51 -22.97 -4.10 0.25
CA GLY A 51 -22.76 -4.99 -0.90
C GLY A 51 -23.55 -4.60 -2.16
N ILE A 52 -24.11 -3.39 -2.21
CA ILE A 52 -24.75 -2.84 -3.42
C ILE A 52 -23.69 -2.59 -4.51
N VAL A 53 -22.49 -2.20 -4.09
CA VAL A 53 -21.32 -2.04 -4.95
C VAL A 53 -20.24 -3.01 -4.50
N THR A 54 -19.85 -3.93 -5.38
CA THR A 54 -18.74 -4.85 -5.16
C THR A 54 -17.60 -4.47 -6.08
N ILE A 55 -16.42 -4.23 -5.51
CA ILE A 55 -15.20 -3.96 -6.28
C ILE A 55 -14.40 -5.26 -6.31
N ALA A 56 -14.28 -5.85 -7.49
CA ALA A 56 -13.37 -6.94 -7.75
C ALA A 56 -12.07 -6.37 -8.33
N ILE A 57 -10.95 -6.62 -7.65
CA ILE A 57 -9.62 -6.30 -8.17
C ILE A 57 -9.08 -7.60 -8.75
N ASN A 58 -8.74 -7.59 -10.05
CA ASN A 58 -8.06 -8.72 -10.66
C ASN A 58 -6.58 -8.67 -10.25
N TYR A 59 -6.19 -9.58 -9.36
CA TYR A 59 -4.82 -9.73 -8.89
C TYR A 59 -3.98 -10.67 -9.77
N ASP A 60 -4.53 -11.28 -10.81
CA ASP A 60 -3.77 -12.11 -11.78
C ASP A 60 -2.67 -11.28 -12.47
N TYR A 61 -2.82 -9.95 -12.52
CA TYR A 61 -1.80 -9.03 -13.02
C TYR A 61 -0.72 -8.68 -11.97
N ASN A 62 -0.88 -9.09 -10.71
CA ASN A 62 0.09 -8.93 -9.62
C ASN A 62 -0.20 -9.89 -8.45
N GLU A 63 -0.04 -11.20 -8.67
CA GLU A 63 -0.36 -12.25 -7.69
C GLU A 63 0.43 -12.07 -6.38
N ASN A 64 1.65 -11.55 -6.49
CA ASN A 64 2.52 -11.25 -5.36
C ASN A 64 1.87 -10.24 -4.41
N LEU A 65 1.25 -9.17 -4.91
CA LEU A 65 0.59 -8.18 -4.07
C LEU A 65 -0.57 -8.77 -3.26
N TRP A 66 -1.33 -9.67 -3.88
CA TRP A 66 -2.39 -10.38 -3.18
C TRP A 66 -1.82 -11.28 -2.08
N LEU A 67 -0.79 -12.07 -2.39
CA LEU A 67 -0.11 -12.92 -1.41
C LEU A 67 0.48 -12.11 -0.25
N GLU A 68 1.09 -10.95 -0.52
CA GLU A 68 1.60 -10.04 0.50
C GLU A 68 0.51 -9.61 1.49
N GLN A 69 -0.65 -9.18 0.98
CA GLN A 69 -1.79 -8.79 1.82
C GLN A 69 -2.31 -9.96 2.66
N GLN A 70 -2.42 -11.15 2.06
CA GLN A 70 -2.88 -12.35 2.74
C GLN A 70 -1.89 -12.78 3.85
N LEU A 71 -0.58 -12.70 3.60
CA LEU A 71 0.44 -12.97 4.60
C LEU A 71 0.36 -11.97 5.77
N LYS A 72 0.20 -10.67 5.47
CA LYS A 72 0.03 -9.63 6.49
C LYS A 72 -1.20 -9.89 7.35
N GLN A 73 -2.35 -10.19 6.73
CA GLN A 73 -3.60 -10.42 7.46
C GLN A 73 -3.55 -11.71 8.29
N LYS A 74 -3.03 -12.80 7.72
CA LYS A 74 -3.03 -14.12 8.36
C LYS A 74 -2.07 -14.21 9.54
N PHE A 75 -0.91 -13.56 9.43
CA PHE A 75 0.16 -13.67 10.44
C PHE A 75 0.37 -12.38 11.25
N GLY A 76 -0.38 -11.32 10.98
CA GLY A 76 -0.24 -10.03 11.68
C GLY A 76 1.08 -9.33 11.38
N LEU A 77 1.64 -9.51 10.18
CA LEU A 77 2.92 -8.89 9.80
C LEU A 77 2.74 -7.40 9.54
N LYS A 78 3.71 -6.59 9.99
CA LYS A 78 3.75 -5.16 9.68
C LYS A 78 3.90 -4.94 8.17
N GLU A 79 4.86 -5.63 7.58
CA GLU A 79 5.13 -5.63 6.14
C GLU A 79 5.47 -7.04 5.66
N ALA A 80 5.15 -7.32 4.40
CA ALA A 80 5.51 -8.55 3.70
C ALA A 80 5.77 -8.19 2.23
N VAL A 81 6.76 -8.83 1.63
CA VAL A 81 7.05 -8.71 0.21
C VAL A 81 7.25 -10.10 -0.38
N VAL A 82 6.65 -10.35 -1.55
CA VAL A 82 6.73 -11.63 -2.26
C VAL A 82 7.44 -11.40 -3.59
N ALA A 83 8.58 -12.06 -3.77
CA ALA A 83 9.31 -12.07 -5.04
C ALA A 83 8.82 -13.24 -5.89
N SER A 84 8.64 -13.02 -7.20
CA SER A 84 8.29 -14.08 -8.14
C SER A 84 9.42 -15.10 -8.23
N SER A 85 9.07 -16.38 -8.27
CA SER A 85 10.05 -17.48 -8.30
C SER A 85 9.88 -18.44 -9.48
N ASP A 86 8.81 -18.30 -10.27
CA ASP A 86 8.48 -19.25 -11.33
C ASP A 86 9.48 -19.18 -12.48
N GLY A 87 9.95 -20.35 -12.93
CA GLY A 87 10.98 -20.48 -13.97
C GLY A 87 12.41 -20.05 -13.59
N LEU A 88 12.65 -19.60 -12.36
CA LEU A 88 13.97 -19.13 -11.89
C LEU A 88 14.79 -20.24 -11.22
N LEU A 89 16.11 -20.19 -11.38
CA LEU A 89 17.07 -21.02 -10.65
C LEU A 89 17.25 -20.52 -9.19
N GLU A 90 17.80 -21.34 -8.30
CA GLU A 90 17.93 -21.01 -6.86
C GLU A 90 18.65 -19.67 -6.61
N GLU A 91 19.77 -19.41 -7.31
CA GLU A 91 20.51 -18.14 -7.16
C GLU A 91 19.71 -16.94 -7.69
N GLU A 92 18.91 -17.12 -8.73
CA GLU A 92 18.06 -16.06 -9.30
C GLU A 92 16.88 -15.75 -8.37
N GLN A 93 16.28 -16.77 -7.76
CA GLN A 93 15.26 -16.60 -6.72
C GLN A 93 15.82 -15.83 -5.52
N LEU A 94 17.03 -16.19 -5.08
CA LEU A 94 17.70 -15.51 -3.99
C LEU A 94 18.02 -14.04 -4.32
N SER A 95 18.42 -13.77 -5.56
CA SER A 95 18.67 -12.40 -6.05
C SER A 95 17.37 -11.59 -6.10
N ALA A 96 16.27 -12.16 -6.62
CA ALA A 96 14.97 -11.52 -6.64
C ALA A 96 14.47 -11.16 -5.23
N MET A 97 14.57 -12.11 -4.28
CA MET A 97 14.29 -11.84 -2.87
C MET A 97 15.17 -10.74 -2.29
N GLY A 98 16.46 -10.73 -2.62
CA GLY A 98 17.41 -9.72 -2.20
C GLY A 98 17.03 -8.31 -2.67
N GLN A 99 16.70 -8.15 -3.95
CA GLN A 99 16.28 -6.88 -4.54
C GLN A 99 15.01 -6.32 -3.90
N HIS A 100 13.96 -7.15 -3.82
CA HIS A 100 12.70 -6.75 -3.22
C HIS A 100 12.80 -6.47 -1.72
N GLY A 101 13.58 -7.30 -1.00
CA GLY A 101 13.89 -7.11 0.42
C GLY A 101 14.70 -5.84 0.69
N ALA A 102 15.68 -5.54 -0.16
CA ALA A 102 16.50 -4.33 -0.04
C ALA A 102 15.65 -3.06 -0.18
N LEU A 103 14.73 -3.01 -1.16
CA LEU A 103 13.80 -1.90 -1.33
C LEU A 103 12.81 -1.76 -0.17
N LEU A 104 12.44 -2.86 0.49
CA LEU A 104 11.62 -2.80 1.69
C LEU A 104 12.42 -2.21 2.85
N VAL A 105 13.63 -2.71 3.08
CA VAL A 105 14.52 -2.27 4.15
C VAL A 105 14.86 -0.79 3.98
N ASP A 106 15.28 -0.35 2.79
CA ASP A 106 15.61 1.06 2.50
C ASP A 106 14.44 2.01 2.81
N ARG A 107 13.20 1.59 2.53
CA ARG A 107 12.00 2.37 2.88
C ARG A 107 11.68 2.41 4.37
N LEU A 108 12.13 1.42 5.13
CA LEU A 108 11.88 1.32 6.58
C LEU A 108 12.96 2.03 7.41
N LEU A 109 14.15 2.23 6.87
CA LEU A 109 15.28 2.82 7.60
C LEU A 109 15.09 4.32 7.83
N GLU A 110 15.28 4.74 9.09
CA GLU A 110 15.32 6.14 9.49
C GLU A 110 16.73 6.57 9.94
N PRO A 111 17.10 7.85 9.78
CA PRO A 111 18.38 8.35 10.29
C PRO A 111 18.52 8.16 11.80
N GLY A 112 19.53 7.39 12.21
CA GLY A 112 19.80 7.08 13.61
C GLY A 112 19.44 5.64 14.02
N ASP A 113 18.85 4.87 13.11
CA ASP A 113 18.57 3.46 13.34
C ASP A 113 19.84 2.63 13.54
N ILE A 114 19.75 1.64 14.42
CA ILE A 114 20.78 0.63 14.63
C ILE A 114 20.32 -0.65 13.93
N ILE A 115 21.06 -1.09 12.93
CA ILE A 115 20.72 -2.27 12.13
C ILE A 115 21.52 -3.48 12.65
N GLY A 116 20.81 -4.55 13.00
CA GLY A 116 21.40 -5.84 13.32
C GLY A 116 21.38 -6.77 12.10
N PHE A 117 22.50 -7.42 11.80
CA PHE A 117 22.61 -8.40 10.72
C PHE A 117 22.90 -9.79 11.28
N SER A 118 22.27 -10.81 10.71
CA SER A 118 22.67 -12.21 10.88
C SER A 118 23.52 -12.67 9.70
N TRP A 119 23.91 -13.94 9.70
CA TRP A 119 24.66 -14.56 8.60
C TRP A 119 23.73 -15.31 7.65
N GLY A 120 24.19 -15.54 6.42
CA GLY A 120 23.51 -16.42 5.46
C GLY A 120 23.39 -15.83 4.05
N ARG A 121 23.13 -16.71 3.07
CA ARG A 121 23.03 -16.35 1.65
C ARG A 121 21.94 -15.31 1.39
N ALA A 122 20.77 -15.45 2.03
CA ALA A 122 19.66 -14.50 1.88
C ALA A 122 19.97 -13.11 2.41
N VAL A 123 20.56 -13.02 3.60
CA VAL A 123 20.96 -11.73 4.20
C VAL A 123 22.01 -11.05 3.34
N ARG A 124 22.99 -11.84 2.84
CA ARG A 124 24.00 -11.34 1.92
C ARG A 124 23.37 -10.78 0.64
N SER A 125 22.48 -11.53 -0.01
CA SER A 125 21.79 -11.09 -1.22
C SER A 125 21.02 -9.78 -0.99
N LEU A 126 20.33 -9.65 0.14
CA LEU A 126 19.65 -8.41 0.51
C LEU A 126 20.64 -7.24 0.62
N VAL A 127 21.76 -7.43 1.33
CA VAL A 127 22.77 -6.37 1.52
C VAL A 127 23.44 -5.99 0.20
N GLU A 128 23.72 -6.96 -0.67
CA GLU A 128 24.30 -6.72 -2.00
C GLU A 128 23.38 -5.88 -2.90
N ASN A 129 22.06 -5.90 -2.64
CA ASN A 129 21.06 -5.14 -3.39
C ASN A 129 20.60 -3.85 -2.68
N LEU A 130 21.13 -3.51 -1.50
CA LEU A 130 20.80 -2.23 -0.86
C LEU A 130 21.28 -1.05 -1.72
N PRO A 131 20.43 -0.03 -1.94
CA PRO A 131 20.83 1.13 -2.71
C PRO A 131 22.00 1.83 -2.02
N GLN A 132 22.98 2.25 -2.83
CA GLN A 132 24.14 2.93 -2.29
C GLN A 132 23.70 4.25 -1.68
N ALA A 133 23.87 4.38 -0.36
CA ALA A 133 23.55 5.60 0.36
C ALA A 133 24.27 6.79 -0.29
N SER A 134 23.51 7.70 -0.88
CA SER A 134 24.06 8.94 -1.42
C SER A 134 24.72 9.68 -0.26
N GLN A 135 25.98 10.07 -0.42
CA GLN A 135 26.81 10.71 0.63
C GLN A 135 26.27 12.05 1.15
N SER A 136 25.08 12.51 0.71
CA SER A 136 24.51 13.82 1.04
C SER A 136 23.85 13.94 2.42
N ARG A 137 23.80 12.88 3.25
CA ARG A 137 23.23 12.95 4.61
C ARG A 137 24.28 13.11 5.73
N ARG A 138 25.53 13.46 5.42
CA ARG A 138 26.61 13.59 6.42
C ARG A 138 26.80 14.97 7.03
N ASP A 139 26.16 16.02 6.54
CA ASP A 139 26.25 17.34 7.15
C ASP A 139 24.89 17.76 7.70
N LEU A 140 24.81 17.83 9.03
CA LEU A 140 24.07 18.83 9.83
C LEU A 140 24.18 18.44 11.33
N ARG A 141 25.39 18.47 11.89
CA ARG A 141 25.57 18.85 13.30
C ARG A 141 26.81 19.75 13.39
N PRO A 142 26.65 21.06 13.63
CA PRO A 142 27.80 21.91 13.89
C PRO A 142 28.49 21.41 15.16
N HIS A 143 29.81 21.24 15.06
CA HIS A 143 30.71 20.91 16.15
C HIS A 143 30.49 21.86 17.33
N HIS A 144 29.88 21.39 18.43
CA HIS A 144 30.05 22.04 19.72
C HIS A 144 31.49 21.80 20.18
N ARG A 145 32.30 22.81 19.88
CA ARG A 145 33.67 23.02 20.35
C ARG A 145 33.66 23.01 21.89
N TRP A 146 34.10 21.92 22.50
CA TRP A 146 34.39 21.91 23.93
C TRP A 146 35.59 22.81 24.19
N THR A 147 35.38 23.92 24.89
CA THR A 147 36.46 24.69 25.51
C THR A 147 36.42 24.37 27.00
N PHE A 148 37.42 23.66 27.49
CA PHE A 148 37.70 23.58 28.92
C PHE A 148 38.59 24.77 29.29
N ARG A 149 38.23 25.44 30.37
CA ARG A 149 39.05 26.43 31.09
C ARG A 149 39.45 25.83 32.42
#